data_AF-A0A817EFH8-F1
#
_entry.id   AF-A0A817EFH8-F1
#
_cell.length_a   1.000
_cell.length_b   1.000
_cell.length_c   1.000
_cell.angle_alpha   90.00
_cell.angle_beta   90.00
_cell.angle_gamma   90.00
#
_symmetry.space_group_name_H-M   'P 1'
#
loop_
_entity.id
_entity.type
_entity.pdbx_description
1 polymer ?
#
loop_
_entity_poly.entity_id
_entity_poly.type
_entity_poly.pdbx_seq_one_letter_code
_entity_poly.pdbx_strand_id
1 'polypeptide(L)'
;MSRTLIEDLSNEFFYEIFEYLDSYEIYQAFFDLNNRFQQLLNSSYLLFKIRHCYSQSKEIIMNKYKQIFLHNKNQIFSVHLWILPDNNQFISSFTIDSSFIRLESLVFRPIEPDLLISLLPKLIYLPRLFSLTIDTWSALKDLGNIYQLIFNLRKLKYIKYKATESDDFDITVSLSIATNEQQVLSFTTIVQDIAYLDANRWEEFILQNLPKLEEFYFKYSTYFEDHYETPMYSGKRDQFISPFWIERRWILQAEIELDNLIYSIRPYKKRWYEYNTQHKMINSCDQLSKFMRLILVNKSSEGWPNSLAINKYISHVLTVTQIHHMETQEHFSIGKLREILDLLSELDTLQIFSLSFSQSTYLSREEIEDLLFLSTKNQITKLCLEIIILIEEVYFLIEIFPRINHLQVNFIHSMDVELFVRLILIQIKIKSNHPLRLLCFCVAAADDEMVHKLEKMINIENLLVDFYSQTCNE
;
A
#
# COMPACT_ATOMS: atom_id res chain seq x y z
N MET A 1 51.13 -6.37 -21.25
CA MET A 1 49.69 -6.24 -20.96
C MET A 1 49.33 -4.79 -21.20
N SER A 2 48.50 -4.47 -22.21
CA SER A 2 47.98 -3.10 -22.34
C SER A 2 47.03 -2.86 -21.19
N ARG A 3 47.25 -1.79 -20.42
CA ARG A 3 46.27 -1.33 -19.44
C ARG A 3 45.11 -0.73 -20.22
N THR A 4 43.95 -1.36 -20.16
CA THR A 4 42.70 -0.73 -20.61
C THR A 4 42.42 0.43 -19.68
N LEU A 5 42.28 1.62 -20.25
CA LEU A 5 41.92 2.82 -19.54
C LEU A 5 40.39 2.94 -19.53
N ILE A 6 39.84 3.63 -18.53
CA ILE A 6 38.38 3.86 -18.47
C ILE A 6 37.92 4.69 -19.68
N GLU A 7 38.79 5.57 -20.19
CA GLU A 7 38.59 6.35 -21.40
C GLU A 7 38.57 5.53 -22.69
N ASP A 8 38.87 4.22 -22.64
CA ASP A 8 38.74 3.32 -23.79
C ASP A 8 37.32 2.73 -23.89
N LEU A 9 36.50 2.85 -22.84
CA LEU A 9 35.09 2.42 -22.87
C LEU A 9 34.31 3.28 -23.86
N SER A 10 33.30 2.69 -24.52
CA SER A 10 32.43 3.40 -25.47
C SER A 10 31.49 4.40 -24.77
N ASN A 11 30.89 5.32 -25.54
CA ASN A 11 29.99 6.33 -24.98
C ASN A 11 28.71 5.70 -24.41
N GLU A 12 28.26 4.60 -25.00
CA GLU A 12 27.05 3.86 -24.58
C GLU A 12 27.18 3.36 -23.14
N PHE A 13 28.34 2.83 -22.76
CA PHE A 13 28.60 2.41 -21.37
C PHE A 13 28.53 3.59 -20.40
N PHE A 14 29.06 4.76 -20.79
CA PHE A 14 28.96 5.93 -19.93
C PHE A 14 27.52 6.45 -19.81
N TYR A 15 26.74 6.42 -20.90
CA TYR A 15 25.32 6.75 -20.83
C TYR A 15 24.57 5.82 -19.87
N GLU A 16 24.82 4.51 -19.94
CA GLU A 16 24.26 3.53 -19.01
C GLU A 16 24.68 3.81 -17.56
N ILE A 17 25.96 4.09 -17.30
CA ILE A 17 26.44 4.48 -15.96
C ILE A 17 25.72 5.74 -15.46
N PHE A 18 25.55 6.73 -16.34
CA PHE A 18 24.92 8.01 -16.00
C PHE A 18 23.44 7.86 -15.64
N GLU A 19 22.73 6.83 -16.12
CA GLU A 19 21.33 6.59 -15.72
C GLU A 19 21.16 6.31 -14.23
N TYR A 20 22.21 5.81 -13.57
CA TYR A 20 22.21 5.49 -12.13
C TYR A 20 22.63 6.67 -11.23
N LEU A 21 23.15 7.76 -11.80
CA LEU A 21 23.73 8.89 -11.06
C LEU A 21 22.87 10.15 -11.12
N ASP A 22 23.08 11.08 -10.19
CA ASP A 22 22.52 12.44 -10.30
C ASP A 22 23.32 13.28 -11.30
N SER A 23 22.65 14.19 -12.03
CA SER A 23 23.32 15.05 -13.02
C SER A 23 24.43 15.90 -12.40
N TYR A 24 24.28 16.32 -11.13
CA TYR A 24 25.35 17.04 -10.46
C TYR A 24 26.57 16.17 -10.19
N GLU A 25 26.38 14.93 -9.76
CA GLU A 25 27.47 13.98 -9.51
C GLU A 25 28.21 13.68 -10.82
N ILE A 26 27.46 13.51 -11.91
CA ILE A 26 28.03 13.33 -13.24
C ILE A 26 28.89 14.54 -13.64
N TYR A 27 28.34 15.76 -13.54
CA TYR A 27 29.11 16.96 -13.89
C TYR A 27 30.36 17.11 -13.03
N GLN A 28 30.24 16.94 -11.71
CA GLN A 28 31.37 17.09 -10.80
C GLN A 28 32.45 16.03 -11.05
N ALA A 29 32.07 14.79 -11.37
CA ALA A 29 33.02 13.71 -11.56
C ALA A 29 33.66 13.71 -12.95
N PHE A 30 32.92 14.09 -14.01
CA PHE A 30 33.35 13.86 -15.39
C PHE A 30 33.63 15.13 -16.21
N PHE A 31 33.04 16.29 -15.88
CA PHE A 31 33.13 17.47 -16.74
C PHE A 31 34.55 18.03 -16.89
N ASP A 32 35.34 18.00 -15.82
CA ASP A 32 36.71 18.54 -15.82
C ASP A 32 37.79 17.50 -16.16
N LEU A 33 37.41 16.25 -16.47
CA LEU A 33 38.37 15.19 -16.76
C LEU A 33 39.09 15.38 -18.09
N ASN A 34 38.34 15.55 -19.19
CA ASN A 34 38.88 15.78 -20.53
C ASN A 34 37.77 16.22 -21.53
N ASN A 35 38.20 16.62 -22.74
CA ASN A 35 37.30 17.07 -23.81
C ASN A 35 36.27 16.03 -24.23
N ARG A 36 36.58 14.72 -24.16
CA ARG A 36 35.64 13.66 -24.54
C ARG A 36 34.44 13.67 -23.60
N PHE A 37 34.67 13.74 -22.29
CA PHE A 37 33.58 13.81 -21.32
C PHE A 37 32.80 15.13 -21.40
N GLN A 38 33.47 16.26 -21.65
CA GLN A 38 32.75 17.53 -21.90
C GLN A 38 31.80 17.43 -23.09
N GLN A 39 32.24 16.81 -24.19
CA GLN A 39 31.39 16.56 -25.36
C GLN A 39 30.25 15.59 -25.04
N LEU A 40 30.53 14.56 -24.25
CA LEU A 40 29.53 13.58 -23.81
C LEU A 40 28.43 14.25 -22.98
N LEU A 41 28.80 15.16 -22.06
CA LEU A 41 27.87 15.88 -21.18
C LEU A 41 27.11 16.99 -21.90
N ASN A 42 27.73 17.66 -22.87
CA ASN A 42 27.06 18.68 -23.69
C ASN A 42 26.22 18.07 -24.83
N SER A 43 26.23 16.75 -24.97
CA SER A 43 25.48 16.03 -25.99
C SER A 43 23.97 16.13 -25.75
N SER A 44 23.21 16.47 -26.79
CA SER A 44 21.74 16.54 -26.73
C SER A 44 21.04 15.19 -26.46
N TYR A 45 21.78 14.07 -26.51
CA TYR A 45 21.29 12.73 -26.21
C TYR A 45 21.28 12.45 -24.71
N LEU A 46 22.13 13.12 -23.93
CA LEU A 46 22.14 12.95 -22.49
C LEU A 46 20.91 13.65 -21.88
N LEU A 47 20.20 12.95 -21.01
CA LEU A 47 19.04 13.46 -20.31
C LEU A 47 19.40 13.68 -18.84
N PHE A 48 19.15 14.88 -18.35
CA PHE A 48 19.50 15.23 -16.98
C PHE A 48 18.35 15.02 -16.01
N LYS A 49 18.62 14.20 -15.00
CA LYS A 49 17.82 14.07 -13.79
C LYS A 49 18.49 14.82 -12.66
N ILE A 50 17.76 15.73 -12.03
CA ILE A 50 18.29 16.53 -10.94
C ILE A 50 17.55 16.23 -9.66
N ARG A 51 18.30 15.86 -8.64
CA ARG A 51 17.84 15.60 -7.28
C ARG A 51 18.57 16.53 -6.35
N HIS A 52 17.81 17.44 -5.77
CA HIS A 52 18.25 18.21 -4.63
C HIS A 52 18.09 17.36 -3.36
N CYS A 53 19.14 17.27 -2.55
CA CYS A 53 19.13 16.52 -1.30
C CYS A 53 19.18 17.47 -0.09
N TYR A 54 18.50 17.09 0.98
CA TYR A 54 18.29 17.84 2.22
C TYR A 54 19.57 18.37 2.90
N SER A 55 20.72 17.72 2.69
CA SER A 55 21.96 17.99 3.44
C SER A 55 22.86 19.09 2.86
N GLN A 56 22.47 19.75 1.76
CA GLN A 56 23.36 20.68 1.05
C GLN A 56 23.17 22.14 1.47
N SER A 57 24.27 22.86 1.69
CA SER A 57 24.23 24.29 2.02
C SER A 57 23.69 25.13 0.86
N LYS A 58 23.00 26.23 1.17
CA LYS A 58 22.43 27.18 0.19
C LYS A 58 23.41 27.59 -0.93
N GLU A 59 24.68 27.75 -0.59
CA GLU A 59 25.73 28.15 -1.54
C GLU A 59 26.02 27.05 -2.57
N ILE A 60 26.12 25.79 -2.12
CA ILE A 60 26.29 24.64 -3.01
C ILE A 60 25.11 24.57 -3.97
N ILE A 61 23.88 24.72 -3.48
CA ILE A 61 22.64 24.69 -4.29
C ILE A 61 22.67 25.77 -5.37
N MET A 62 23.03 26.99 -5.00
CA MET A 62 23.11 28.11 -5.95
C MET A 62 24.17 27.86 -7.02
N ASN A 63 25.30 27.25 -6.63
CA ASN A 63 26.36 26.87 -7.58
C ASN A 63 25.88 25.76 -8.52
N LYS A 64 25.16 24.73 -8.02
CA LYS A 64 24.52 23.71 -8.87
C LYS A 64 23.61 24.33 -9.90
N TYR A 65 22.77 25.28 -9.47
CA TYR A 65 21.84 25.97 -10.35
C TYR A 65 22.54 26.75 -11.46
N LYS A 66 23.53 27.56 -11.08
CA LYS A 66 24.28 28.38 -12.05
C LYS A 66 25.08 27.53 -13.03
N GLN A 67 25.73 26.47 -12.56
CA GLN A 67 26.60 25.66 -13.40
C GLN A 67 25.81 24.73 -14.32
N ILE A 68 24.79 24.03 -13.78
CA ILE A 68 24.15 22.92 -14.49
C ILE A 68 22.77 23.30 -15.01
N PHE A 69 21.88 23.81 -14.14
CA PHE A 69 20.49 24.06 -14.53
C PHE A 69 20.36 25.10 -15.61
N LEU A 70 21.05 26.24 -15.45
CA LEU A 70 20.88 27.38 -16.35
C LEU A 70 21.28 27.04 -17.79
N HIS A 71 22.33 26.24 -17.97
CA HIS A 71 22.90 25.91 -19.27
C HIS A 71 22.22 24.70 -19.94
N ASN A 72 21.58 23.82 -19.17
CA ASN A 72 21.05 22.55 -19.66
C ASN A 72 19.53 22.41 -19.58
N LYS A 73 18.79 23.53 -19.46
CA LYS A 73 17.31 23.53 -19.34
C LYS A 73 16.60 22.65 -20.36
N ASN A 74 17.11 22.61 -21.59
CA ASN A 74 16.56 21.83 -22.70
C ASN A 74 16.81 20.32 -22.60
N GLN A 75 17.78 19.88 -21.80
CA GLN A 75 18.14 18.46 -21.60
C GLN A 75 17.57 17.89 -20.29
N ILE A 76 17.10 18.75 -19.38
CA ILE A 76 16.52 18.35 -18.11
C ILE A 76 15.12 17.76 -18.34
N PHE A 77 14.95 16.50 -17.95
CA PHE A 77 13.67 15.80 -18.06
C PHE A 77 13.00 15.54 -16.70
N SER A 78 13.77 15.54 -15.61
CA SER A 78 13.24 15.30 -14.27
C SER A 78 13.91 16.21 -13.25
N VAL A 79 13.11 16.87 -12.43
CA VAL A 79 13.58 17.74 -11.33
C VAL A 79 12.91 17.33 -10.02
N HIS A 80 13.71 17.07 -9.00
CA HIS A 80 13.28 16.74 -7.65
C HIS A 80 13.89 17.75 -6.68
N LEU A 81 13.05 18.59 -6.09
CA LEU A 81 13.45 19.66 -5.19
C LEU A 81 13.02 19.36 -3.77
N TRP A 82 14.00 19.37 -2.87
CA TRP A 82 13.77 19.36 -1.42
C TRP A 82 13.88 20.78 -0.87
N ILE A 83 12.75 21.33 -0.42
CA ILE A 83 12.61 22.78 -0.18
C ILE A 83 12.31 23.01 1.30
N LEU A 84 13.36 23.39 2.02
CA LEU A 84 13.22 23.83 3.40
C LEU A 84 12.65 25.25 3.45
N PRO A 85 11.89 25.62 4.51
CA PRO A 85 11.38 26.98 4.68
C PRO A 85 12.48 28.04 4.56
N ASP A 86 13.68 27.76 5.09
CA ASP A 86 14.82 28.67 5.06
C ASP A 86 15.43 28.87 3.65
N ASN A 87 15.06 28.01 2.68
CA ASN A 87 15.55 28.03 1.31
C ASN A 87 14.60 28.72 0.33
N ASN A 88 13.54 29.40 0.79
CA ASN A 88 12.57 30.08 -0.08
C ASN A 88 13.20 31.08 -1.08
N GLN A 89 14.30 31.73 -0.70
CA GLN A 89 15.06 32.61 -1.61
C GLN A 89 15.72 31.87 -2.78
N PHE A 90 16.04 30.58 -2.63
CA PHE A 90 16.53 29.79 -3.76
C PHE A 90 15.42 29.63 -4.80
N ILE A 91 14.18 29.36 -4.38
CA ILE A 91 13.08 29.12 -5.32
C ILE A 91 12.63 30.38 -6.03
N SER A 92 12.64 31.52 -5.34
CA SER A 92 12.38 32.78 -6.03
C SER A 92 13.40 33.03 -7.15
N SER A 93 14.63 32.54 -7.03
CA SER A 93 15.65 32.58 -8.09
C SER A 93 15.57 31.43 -9.10
N PHE A 94 15.00 30.29 -8.69
CA PHE A 94 14.84 29.08 -9.48
C PHE A 94 13.60 29.19 -10.36
N THR A 95 13.76 29.64 -11.60
CA THR A 95 12.63 29.85 -12.51
C THR A 95 12.43 28.61 -13.38
N ILE A 96 11.40 27.82 -13.05
CA ILE A 96 10.86 26.80 -13.96
C ILE A 96 9.88 27.50 -14.90
N ASP A 97 10.21 27.52 -16.18
CA ASP A 97 9.45 28.19 -17.24
C ASP A 97 9.45 27.33 -18.52
N SER A 98 8.89 27.86 -19.60
CA SER A 98 8.77 27.19 -20.90
C SER A 98 10.10 26.80 -21.56
N SER A 99 11.26 27.27 -21.07
CA SER A 99 12.57 26.86 -21.60
C SER A 99 12.94 25.41 -21.24
N PHE A 100 12.25 24.81 -20.27
CA PHE A 100 12.36 23.40 -19.92
C PHE A 100 11.56 22.50 -20.89
N ILE A 101 11.95 22.48 -22.15
CA ILE A 101 11.21 21.85 -23.25
C ILE A 101 11.07 20.32 -23.13
N ARG A 102 11.94 19.67 -22.35
CA ARG A 102 11.95 18.22 -22.10
C ARG A 102 11.50 17.85 -20.70
N LEU A 103 11.17 18.82 -19.85
CA LEU A 103 10.80 18.53 -18.47
C LEU A 103 9.46 17.79 -18.44
N GLU A 104 9.54 16.60 -17.86
CA GLU A 104 8.52 15.57 -17.90
C GLU A 104 8.02 15.22 -16.49
N SER A 105 8.91 15.24 -15.50
CA SER A 105 8.60 14.95 -14.10
C SER A 105 9.09 16.05 -13.17
N LEU A 106 8.20 16.53 -12.30
CA LEU A 106 8.52 17.50 -11.26
C LEU A 106 8.10 17.00 -9.88
N VAL A 107 9.01 17.04 -8.92
CA VAL A 107 8.78 16.57 -7.56
C VAL A 107 9.18 17.66 -6.58
N PHE A 108 8.23 18.11 -5.76
CA PHE A 108 8.45 19.06 -4.66
C PHE A 108 8.26 18.32 -3.34
N ARG A 109 9.32 18.23 -2.51
CA ARG A 109 9.28 17.47 -1.25
C ARG A 109 10.20 17.97 -0.15
N PRO A 110 9.67 18.46 0.97
CA PRO A 110 8.41 19.20 1.09
C PRO A 110 8.48 20.60 0.43
N ILE A 111 7.35 21.27 0.23
CA ILE A 111 7.24 22.66 -0.26
C ILE A 111 6.23 23.45 0.58
N GLU A 112 6.50 24.74 0.77
CA GLU A 112 5.56 25.65 1.43
C GLU A 112 4.33 25.94 0.53
N PRO A 113 3.10 25.94 1.07
CA PRO A 113 1.88 26.27 0.35
C PRO A 113 1.94 27.51 -0.54
N ASP A 114 2.36 28.65 -0.01
CA ASP A 114 2.36 29.93 -0.74
C ASP A 114 3.31 29.90 -1.93
N LEU A 115 4.44 29.22 -1.76
CA LEU A 115 5.42 29.02 -2.81
C LEU A 115 4.86 28.14 -3.92
N LEU A 116 4.18 27.04 -3.57
CA LEU A 116 3.51 26.17 -4.53
C LEU A 116 2.47 26.96 -5.35
N ILE A 117 1.62 27.76 -4.69
CA ILE A 117 0.61 28.60 -5.36
C ILE A 117 1.27 29.55 -6.36
N SER A 118 2.42 30.13 -6.02
CA SER A 118 3.17 31.03 -6.91
C SER A 118 3.82 30.31 -8.12
N LEU A 119 4.11 29.01 -8.00
CA LEU A 119 4.79 28.21 -9.02
C LEU A 119 3.81 27.56 -10.01
N LEU A 120 2.67 27.04 -9.53
CA LEU A 120 1.72 26.28 -10.35
C LEU A 120 1.30 27.00 -11.65
N PRO A 121 0.99 28.32 -11.67
CA PRO A 121 0.66 29.02 -12.90
C PRO A 121 1.77 29.00 -13.95
N LYS A 122 3.03 28.93 -13.53
CA LYS A 122 4.20 28.88 -14.43
C LYS A 122 4.36 27.50 -15.08
N LEU A 123 3.92 26.44 -14.40
CA LEU A 123 4.02 25.07 -14.89
C LEU A 123 3.09 24.79 -16.08
N ILE A 124 2.03 25.59 -16.27
CA ILE A 124 1.09 25.47 -17.40
C ILE A 124 1.80 25.61 -18.75
N TYR A 125 2.92 26.35 -18.79
CA TYR A 125 3.70 26.57 -20.00
C TYR A 125 4.71 25.46 -20.31
N LEU A 126 4.80 24.42 -19.46
CA LEU A 126 5.70 23.29 -19.70
C LEU A 126 5.10 22.34 -20.73
N PRO A 127 5.75 22.13 -21.88
CA PRO A 127 5.14 21.43 -23.01
C PRO A 127 5.01 19.92 -22.81
N ARG A 128 5.77 19.35 -21.88
CA ARG A 128 5.88 17.89 -21.66
C ARG A 128 5.67 17.44 -20.23
N LEU A 129 5.31 18.35 -19.32
CA LEU A 129 5.11 17.98 -17.92
C LEU A 129 3.95 16.98 -17.82
N PHE A 130 4.29 15.72 -17.53
CA PHE A 130 3.34 14.62 -17.49
C PHE A 130 3.17 14.05 -16.07
N SER A 131 4.13 14.32 -15.18
CA SER A 131 4.12 13.87 -13.79
C SER A 131 4.42 15.03 -12.83
N LEU A 132 3.59 15.18 -11.80
CA LEU A 132 3.74 16.15 -10.72
C LEU A 132 3.56 15.47 -9.38
N THR A 133 4.56 15.58 -8.51
CA THR A 133 4.48 15.14 -7.12
C THR A 133 4.70 16.31 -6.19
N ILE A 134 3.80 16.48 -5.22
CA ILE A 134 3.80 17.56 -4.24
C ILE A 134 3.66 16.94 -2.85
N ASP A 135 4.54 17.33 -1.93
CA ASP A 135 4.44 17.08 -0.48
C ASP A 135 4.51 18.45 0.20
N THR A 136 3.51 18.85 0.97
CA THR A 136 3.48 20.17 1.63
C THR A 136 3.83 20.07 3.11
N TRP A 137 4.43 21.12 3.65
CA TRP A 137 4.77 21.20 5.09
C TRP A 137 3.53 21.35 5.98
N SER A 138 2.47 21.98 5.47
CA SER A 138 1.28 22.35 6.22
C SER A 138 0.03 22.30 5.35
N ALA A 139 -1.10 22.53 6.00
CA ALA A 139 -2.43 22.67 5.41
C ALA A 139 -2.49 23.71 4.31
N LEU A 140 -3.08 23.31 3.19
CA LEU A 140 -3.55 24.22 2.16
C LEU A 140 -4.93 24.72 2.58
N LYS A 141 -5.03 26.02 2.90
CA LYS A 141 -6.32 26.66 3.25
C LYS A 141 -7.33 26.72 2.09
N ASP A 142 -6.91 26.31 0.89
CA ASP A 142 -7.72 26.33 -0.33
C ASP A 142 -7.23 25.26 -1.32
N LEU A 143 -7.41 23.99 -0.92
CA LEU A 143 -7.11 22.84 -1.76
C LEU A 143 -7.84 22.93 -3.11
N GLY A 144 -9.07 23.43 -3.12
CA GLY A 144 -9.88 23.59 -4.33
C GLY A 144 -9.18 24.39 -5.42
N ASN A 145 -8.72 25.59 -5.09
CA ASN A 145 -7.99 26.44 -6.04
C ASN A 145 -6.68 25.80 -6.50
N ILE A 146 -5.98 25.08 -5.62
CA ILE A 146 -4.74 24.40 -5.97
C ILE A 146 -5.00 23.23 -6.94
N TYR A 147 -6.07 22.47 -6.72
CA TYR A 147 -6.48 21.45 -7.66
C TYR A 147 -6.85 22.04 -9.02
N GLN A 148 -7.62 23.15 -9.06
CA GLN A 148 -7.91 23.83 -10.33
C GLN A 148 -6.62 24.21 -11.07
N LEU A 149 -5.61 24.74 -10.37
CA LEU A 149 -4.31 25.07 -10.97
C LEU A 149 -3.55 23.83 -11.47
N ILE A 150 -3.52 22.75 -10.70
CA ILE A 150 -2.86 21.49 -11.08
C ILE A 150 -3.55 20.86 -12.29
N PHE A 151 -4.88 20.85 -12.28
CA PHE A 151 -5.70 20.25 -13.33
C PHE A 151 -5.69 21.07 -14.63
N ASN A 152 -5.27 22.33 -14.60
CA ASN A 152 -4.99 23.13 -15.81
C ASN A 152 -3.73 22.68 -16.57
N LEU A 153 -2.93 21.76 -16.02
CA LEU A 153 -1.72 21.24 -16.66
C LEU A 153 -2.09 20.21 -17.74
N ARG A 154 -2.24 20.67 -18.99
CA ARG A 154 -2.83 19.92 -20.12
C ARG A 154 -2.20 18.57 -20.47
N LYS A 155 -0.94 18.34 -20.10
CA LYS A 155 -0.20 17.09 -20.40
C LYS A 155 -0.03 16.19 -19.19
N LEU A 156 -0.55 16.63 -18.04
CA LEU A 156 -0.41 15.92 -16.78
C LEU A 156 -1.26 14.65 -16.81
N LYS A 157 -0.62 13.53 -16.46
CA LYS A 157 -1.20 12.19 -16.42
C LYS A 157 -1.10 11.58 -15.02
N TYR A 158 -0.07 11.98 -14.27
CA TYR A 158 0.24 11.47 -12.93
C TYR A 158 0.33 12.62 -11.96
N ILE A 159 -0.53 12.59 -10.94
CA ILE A 159 -0.49 13.52 -9.82
C ILE A 159 -0.34 12.71 -8.55
N LYS A 160 0.63 13.10 -7.72
CA LYS A 160 0.73 12.65 -6.35
C LYS A 160 0.77 13.84 -5.42
N TYR A 161 -0.22 13.96 -4.55
CA TYR A 161 -0.29 15.00 -3.55
C TYR A 161 -0.30 14.39 -2.14
N LYS A 162 0.52 14.94 -1.25
CA LYS A 162 0.58 14.57 0.15
C LYS A 162 0.52 15.84 1.02
N ALA A 163 -0.43 15.88 1.94
CA ALA A 163 -0.55 16.88 2.98
C ALA A 163 -0.30 16.25 4.35
N THR A 164 0.42 16.97 5.22
CA THR A 164 0.70 16.58 6.61
C THR A 164 -0.40 17.00 7.59
N GLU A 165 -1.06 18.12 7.33
CA GLU A 165 -2.21 18.64 8.07
C GLU A 165 -3.08 19.31 7.01
N SER A 166 -4.41 19.27 7.08
CA SER A 166 -5.28 20.07 6.19
C SER A 166 -6.51 20.49 6.96
N ASP A 167 -6.80 21.78 7.02
CA ASP A 167 -8.12 22.26 7.38
C ASP A 167 -9.03 22.09 6.14
N ASP A 168 -10.20 21.48 6.35
CA ASP A 168 -11.34 21.35 5.42
C ASP A 168 -11.03 21.20 3.92
N PHE A 169 -11.13 19.97 3.40
CA PHE A 169 -11.22 19.79 1.96
C PHE A 169 -12.67 19.73 1.52
N ASP A 170 -13.12 20.82 0.90
CA ASP A 170 -14.39 20.77 0.23
C ASP A 170 -14.26 20.06 -1.13
N ILE A 171 -14.54 18.76 -1.17
CA ILE A 171 -14.66 17.96 -2.41
C ILE A 171 -15.70 18.56 -3.37
N THR A 172 -16.58 19.46 -2.91
CA THR A 172 -17.58 20.11 -3.77
C THR A 172 -17.01 21.18 -4.70
N VAL A 173 -15.69 21.43 -4.68
CA VAL A 173 -15.04 22.34 -5.63
C VAL A 173 -15.26 21.82 -7.06
N SER A 174 -16.20 22.47 -7.75
CA SER A 174 -16.40 22.33 -9.18
C SER A 174 -15.10 22.68 -9.89
N LEU A 175 -14.41 21.68 -10.43
CA LEU A 175 -13.30 21.94 -11.34
C LEU A 175 -13.89 22.34 -12.68
N SER A 176 -13.63 23.58 -13.10
CA SER A 176 -14.17 24.15 -14.34
C SER A 176 -13.70 23.43 -15.61
N ILE A 177 -12.73 22.52 -15.50
CA ILE A 177 -12.11 21.81 -16.60
C ILE A 177 -12.01 20.32 -16.24
N ALA A 178 -12.76 19.49 -16.98
CA ALA A 178 -12.52 18.06 -16.99
C ALA A 178 -11.09 17.82 -17.51
N THR A 179 -10.24 17.19 -16.71
CA THR A 179 -8.89 16.87 -17.14
C THR A 179 -8.91 15.59 -17.95
N ASN A 180 -9.04 15.78 -19.26
CA ASN A 180 -9.21 14.67 -20.19
C ASN A 180 -8.00 13.73 -20.29
N GLU A 181 -6.87 14.00 -19.63
CA GLU A 181 -5.67 13.16 -19.75
C GLU A 181 -5.19 12.57 -18.41
N GLN A 182 -5.87 12.86 -17.30
CA GLN A 182 -5.43 12.34 -16.00
C GLN A 182 -5.69 10.84 -15.91
N GLN A 183 -4.62 10.05 -15.74
CA GLN A 183 -4.68 8.58 -15.68
C GLN A 183 -4.46 8.06 -14.25
N VAL A 184 -3.64 8.74 -13.45
CA VAL A 184 -3.32 8.32 -12.08
C VAL A 184 -3.44 9.48 -11.10
N LEU A 185 -4.26 9.31 -10.06
CA LEU A 185 -4.40 10.26 -8.97
C LEU A 185 -3.99 9.58 -7.66
N SER A 186 -3.01 10.14 -6.97
CA SER A 186 -2.60 9.71 -5.64
C SER A 186 -2.75 10.85 -4.65
N PHE A 187 -3.51 10.60 -3.59
CA PHE A 187 -3.78 11.56 -2.54
C PHE A 187 -3.49 10.94 -1.17
N THR A 188 -2.82 11.69 -0.31
CA THR A 188 -2.56 11.30 1.08
C THR A 188 -2.81 12.48 1.99
N THR A 189 -3.61 12.28 3.02
CA THR A 189 -3.99 13.33 3.97
C THR A 189 -4.08 12.77 5.39
N ILE A 190 -3.82 13.64 6.37
CA ILE A 190 -3.95 13.36 7.80
C ILE A 190 -4.90 14.44 8.35
N VAL A 191 -6.20 14.13 8.41
CA VAL A 191 -7.25 15.11 8.76
C VAL A 191 -8.36 14.40 9.54
N GLN A 192 -9.06 15.11 10.41
CA GLN A 192 -10.25 14.61 11.11
C GLN A 192 -11.56 14.73 10.30
N ASP A 193 -11.49 15.14 9.04
CA ASP A 193 -12.67 15.30 8.20
C ASP A 193 -13.13 13.94 7.66
N ILE A 194 -14.15 13.37 8.28
CA ILE A 194 -14.73 12.09 7.87
C ILE A 194 -15.47 12.21 6.53
N ALA A 195 -15.75 13.42 6.04
CA ALA A 195 -16.46 13.60 4.78
C ALA A 195 -15.64 13.08 3.57
N TYR A 196 -14.36 12.79 3.76
CA TYR A 196 -13.51 12.04 2.84
C TYR A 196 -13.88 10.56 2.66
N LEU A 197 -14.63 9.98 3.60
CA LEU A 197 -15.13 8.60 3.55
C LEU A 197 -16.48 8.51 2.84
N ASP A 198 -16.99 9.61 2.27
CA ASP A 198 -18.15 9.58 1.37
C ASP A 198 -17.74 9.13 -0.03
N ALA A 199 -18.03 7.87 -0.36
CA ALA A 199 -17.64 7.30 -1.65
C ALA A 199 -18.43 7.93 -2.80
N ASN A 200 -19.65 8.41 -2.56
CA ASN A 200 -20.45 9.04 -3.61
C ASN A 200 -19.84 10.38 -4.02
N ARG A 201 -19.32 11.16 -3.06
CA ARG A 201 -18.60 12.41 -3.37
C ARG A 201 -17.39 12.14 -4.26
N TRP A 202 -16.62 11.10 -3.97
CA TRP A 202 -15.48 10.70 -4.81
C TRP A 202 -15.93 10.19 -6.18
N GLU A 203 -16.97 9.36 -6.25
CA GLU A 203 -17.52 8.85 -7.50
C GLU A 203 -18.00 9.99 -8.40
N GLU A 204 -18.80 10.92 -7.87
CA GLU A 204 -19.27 12.11 -8.59
C GLU A 204 -18.10 12.97 -9.07
N PHE A 205 -17.14 13.25 -8.20
CA PHE A 205 -15.96 14.03 -8.55
C PHE A 205 -15.15 13.39 -9.69
N ILE A 206 -14.90 12.07 -9.62
CA ILE A 206 -14.12 11.34 -10.63
C ILE A 206 -14.87 11.28 -11.95
N LEU A 207 -16.17 10.98 -11.94
CA LEU A 207 -16.99 10.91 -13.15
C LEU A 207 -17.11 12.27 -13.85
N GLN A 208 -17.25 13.35 -13.09
CA GLN A 208 -17.39 14.70 -13.65
C GLN A 208 -16.05 15.26 -14.15
N ASN A 209 -14.96 15.04 -13.42
CA ASN A 209 -13.71 15.77 -13.64
C ASN A 209 -12.56 14.93 -14.19
N LEU A 210 -12.58 13.61 -13.98
CA LEU A 210 -11.48 12.68 -14.28
C LEU A 210 -11.96 11.43 -15.06
N PRO A 211 -12.64 11.58 -16.21
CA PRO A 211 -13.28 10.46 -16.90
C PRO A 211 -12.30 9.40 -17.43
N LYS A 212 -11.01 9.74 -17.59
CA LYS A 212 -9.95 8.82 -18.03
C LYS A 212 -9.10 8.26 -16.87
N LEU A 213 -9.52 8.45 -15.61
CA LEU A 213 -8.77 7.97 -14.45
C LEU A 213 -8.77 6.43 -14.43
N GLU A 214 -7.57 5.86 -14.53
CA GLU A 214 -7.34 4.41 -14.51
C GLU A 214 -6.96 3.93 -13.10
N GLU A 215 -6.17 4.74 -12.37
CA GLU A 215 -5.69 4.39 -11.04
C GLU A 215 -5.98 5.50 -10.04
N PHE A 216 -6.67 5.13 -8.96
CA PHE A 216 -6.91 6.01 -7.83
C PHE A 216 -6.27 5.45 -6.56
N TYR A 217 -5.37 6.22 -5.96
CA TYR A 217 -4.75 5.93 -4.69
C TYR A 217 -5.17 6.98 -3.68
N PHE A 218 -5.79 6.55 -2.60
CA PHE A 218 -6.19 7.40 -1.50
C PHE A 218 -5.59 6.84 -0.22
N LYS A 219 -5.07 7.71 0.65
CA LYS A 219 -4.67 7.36 2.02
C LYS A 219 -5.13 8.47 2.95
N TYR A 220 -5.96 8.11 3.91
CA TYR A 220 -6.49 9.00 4.93
C TYR A 220 -6.13 8.43 6.29
N SER A 221 -5.49 9.23 7.12
CA SER A 221 -5.10 8.84 8.48
C SER A 221 -5.80 9.74 9.48
N THR A 222 -6.42 9.14 10.49
CA THR A 222 -7.03 9.81 11.63
C THR A 222 -6.54 9.19 12.93
N TYR A 223 -6.40 10.01 13.96
CA TYR A 223 -6.10 9.60 15.32
C TYR A 223 -7.32 9.88 16.19
N PHE A 224 -7.64 8.96 17.12
CA PHE A 224 -8.68 9.21 18.11
C PHE A 224 -8.05 9.41 19.47
N GLU A 225 -8.09 10.64 19.97
CA GLU A 225 -7.72 10.90 21.36
C GLU A 225 -8.70 10.17 22.30
N ASP A 226 -8.16 9.50 23.33
CA ASP A 226 -8.92 8.65 24.25
C ASP A 226 -10.09 9.37 24.94
N HIS A 227 -9.98 10.69 25.11
CA HIS A 227 -10.95 11.50 25.85
C HIS A 227 -12.07 12.09 25.00
N TYR A 228 -12.02 11.95 23.67
CA TYR A 228 -13.04 12.52 22.78
C TYR A 228 -13.90 11.42 22.14
N GLU A 229 -15.19 11.71 21.95
CA GLU A 229 -16.09 10.86 21.19
C GLU A 229 -15.51 10.66 19.78
N THR A 230 -15.46 9.41 19.32
CA THR A 230 -15.08 9.14 17.94
C THR A 230 -16.08 9.81 17.04
N PRO A 231 -15.67 10.70 16.14
CA PRO A 231 -16.60 11.26 15.20
C PRO A 231 -17.14 10.07 14.36
N MET A 232 -18.45 9.89 14.36
CA MET A 232 -19.11 8.80 13.64
C MET A 232 -19.36 9.24 12.19
N TYR A 233 -19.04 8.37 11.24
CA TYR A 233 -19.47 8.58 9.87
C TYR A 233 -21.00 8.48 9.80
N SER A 234 -21.64 9.57 9.37
CA SER A 234 -23.10 9.68 9.29
C SER A 234 -23.66 9.39 7.89
N GLY A 235 -22.79 9.09 6.92
CA GLY A 235 -23.20 8.74 5.57
C GLY A 235 -23.75 7.32 5.44
N LYS A 236 -24.09 6.92 4.21
CA LYS A 236 -24.60 5.57 3.96
C LYS A 236 -23.45 4.57 4.06
N ARG A 237 -23.68 3.48 4.78
CA ARG A 237 -22.75 2.33 4.84
C ARG A 237 -22.57 1.73 3.44
N ASP A 238 -21.40 1.17 3.18
CA ASP A 238 -21.12 0.32 2.01
C ASP A 238 -21.19 1.06 0.66
N GLN A 239 -20.89 2.36 0.62
CA GLN A 239 -20.86 3.09 -0.66
C GLN A 239 -19.69 2.67 -1.56
N PHE A 240 -18.56 2.20 -0.98
CA PHE A 240 -17.37 1.74 -1.72
C PHE A 240 -17.54 0.39 -2.43
N ILE A 241 -18.73 -0.23 -2.37
CA ILE A 241 -19.07 -1.43 -3.13
C ILE A 241 -20.09 -1.15 -4.24
N SER A 242 -20.28 0.13 -4.63
CA SER A 242 -21.08 0.47 -5.81
C SER A 242 -20.46 -0.15 -7.07
N PRO A 243 -21.24 -0.35 -8.16
CA PRO A 243 -20.71 -0.85 -9.43
C PRO A 243 -19.49 -0.07 -9.93
N PHE A 244 -19.46 1.25 -9.71
CA PHE A 244 -18.33 2.11 -10.08
C PHE A 244 -16.99 1.64 -9.48
N TRP A 245 -16.98 1.33 -8.18
CA TRP A 245 -15.78 0.89 -7.46
C TRP A 245 -15.37 -0.54 -7.83
N ILE A 246 -16.35 -1.44 -7.94
CA ILE A 246 -16.14 -2.85 -8.29
C ILE A 246 -15.58 -2.99 -9.71
N GLU A 247 -16.18 -2.31 -10.70
CA GLU A 247 -15.75 -2.38 -12.11
C GLU A 247 -14.32 -1.86 -12.29
N ARG A 248 -13.95 -0.81 -11.55
CA ARG A 248 -12.59 -0.26 -11.53
C ARG A 248 -11.61 -1.05 -10.68
N ARG A 249 -12.12 -2.01 -9.90
CA ARG A 249 -11.34 -2.83 -8.95
C ARG A 249 -10.55 -1.96 -7.97
N TRP A 250 -11.16 -0.89 -7.50
CA TRP A 250 -10.57 -0.02 -6.49
C TRP A 250 -11.11 -0.44 -5.13
N ILE A 251 -10.22 -0.92 -4.26
CA ILE A 251 -10.59 -1.56 -3.00
C ILE A 251 -10.29 -0.59 -1.85
N LEU A 252 -11.28 -0.37 -1.00
CA LEU A 252 -11.09 0.32 0.28
C LEU A 252 -10.57 -0.69 1.33
N GLN A 253 -9.57 -0.26 2.09
CA GLN A 253 -8.95 -0.99 3.18
C GLN A 253 -8.86 -0.08 4.40
N ALA A 254 -9.11 -0.63 5.58
CA ALA A 254 -8.81 0.01 6.85
C ALA A 254 -7.60 -0.68 7.51
N GLU A 255 -6.71 0.09 8.09
CA GLU A 255 -5.54 -0.37 8.84
C GLU A 255 -5.53 0.33 10.19
N ILE A 256 -5.50 -0.45 11.27
CA ILE A 256 -5.37 0.06 12.64
C ILE A 256 -3.92 -0.11 13.06
N GLU A 257 -3.24 1.00 13.33
CA GLU A 257 -1.84 1.07 13.74
C GLU A 257 -1.73 1.88 15.04
N LEU A 258 -1.54 1.20 16.17
CA LEU A 258 -1.49 1.83 17.51
C LEU A 258 -2.76 2.66 17.77
N ASP A 259 -2.63 3.98 17.78
CA ASP A 259 -3.71 4.96 17.97
C ASP A 259 -4.11 5.67 16.67
N ASN A 260 -3.76 5.09 15.53
CA ASN A 260 -4.11 5.61 14.21
C ASN A 260 -5.00 4.63 13.46
N LEU A 261 -6.06 5.18 12.87
CA LEU A 261 -6.86 4.51 11.88
C LEU A 261 -6.56 5.08 10.50
N ILE A 262 -6.17 4.19 9.59
CA ILE A 262 -5.74 4.53 8.25
C ILE A 262 -6.69 3.87 7.26
N TYR A 263 -7.42 4.68 6.52
CA TYR A 263 -8.16 4.23 5.35
C TYR A 263 -7.28 4.37 4.11
N SER A 264 -7.32 3.38 3.22
CA SER A 264 -6.69 3.52 1.92
C SER A 264 -7.50 2.88 0.81
N ILE A 265 -7.54 3.56 -0.34
CA ILE A 265 -8.10 3.03 -1.57
C ILE A 265 -6.94 2.77 -2.52
N ARG A 266 -6.90 1.57 -3.11
CA ARG A 266 -5.85 1.20 -4.05
C ARG A 266 -6.45 0.41 -5.22
N PRO A 267 -5.91 0.56 -6.45
CA PRO A 267 -6.27 -0.32 -7.53
C PRO A 267 -5.79 -1.73 -7.23
N TYR A 268 -6.64 -2.73 -7.46
CA TYR A 268 -6.28 -4.13 -7.36
C TYR A 268 -5.28 -4.48 -8.48
N LYS A 269 -4.00 -4.47 -8.14
CA LYS A 269 -2.93 -4.98 -9.02
C LYS A 269 -2.68 -6.43 -8.65
N LYS A 270 -3.12 -7.34 -9.52
CA LYS A 270 -2.96 -8.80 -9.37
C LYS A 270 -1.56 -9.19 -8.87
N ARG A 271 -0.49 -8.59 -9.44
CA ARG A 271 0.91 -8.82 -9.02
C ARG A 271 1.25 -8.37 -7.60
N TRP A 272 0.66 -7.28 -7.09
CA TRP A 272 0.95 -6.79 -5.74
C TRP A 272 0.30 -7.69 -4.68
N TYR A 273 -0.91 -8.18 -4.96
CA TYR A 273 -1.55 -9.17 -4.11
C TYR A 273 -0.88 -10.53 -4.24
N GLU A 274 -0.46 -10.97 -5.42
CA GLU A 274 0.34 -12.21 -5.55
C GLU A 274 1.70 -12.13 -4.81
N TYR A 275 2.30 -10.95 -4.65
CA TYR A 275 3.62 -10.78 -4.02
C TYR A 275 3.56 -10.51 -2.51
N ASN A 276 2.54 -9.78 -2.03
CA ASN A 276 2.41 -9.43 -0.60
C ASN A 276 1.43 -10.32 0.17
N THR A 277 0.54 -11.03 -0.52
CA THR A 277 -0.22 -12.15 0.06
C THR A 277 0.19 -13.37 -0.75
N GLN A 278 0.87 -14.34 -0.16
CA GLN A 278 1.49 -15.48 -0.88
C GLN A 278 0.51 -16.37 -1.71
N HIS A 279 -0.75 -15.98 -2.00
CA HIS A 279 -1.75 -16.90 -2.56
C HIS A 279 -2.72 -16.37 -3.63
N LYS A 280 -2.94 -17.26 -4.62
CA LYS A 280 -3.96 -17.28 -5.69
C LYS A 280 -5.39 -17.55 -5.19
N MET A 281 -5.89 -16.89 -4.15
CA MET A 281 -7.26 -17.12 -3.67
C MET A 281 -8.36 -16.32 -4.40
N ILE A 282 -8.01 -15.51 -5.39
CA ILE A 282 -8.88 -14.44 -5.91
C ILE A 282 -9.00 -14.60 -7.44
N ASN A 283 -9.97 -15.42 -7.88
CA ASN A 283 -10.16 -15.70 -9.31
C ASN A 283 -11.48 -15.19 -9.92
N SER A 284 -12.34 -14.47 -9.18
CA SER A 284 -13.60 -13.97 -9.76
C SER A 284 -13.96 -12.54 -9.34
N CYS A 285 -14.51 -11.76 -10.29
CA CYS A 285 -15.08 -10.43 -10.03
C CYS A 285 -16.22 -10.47 -9.01
N ASP A 286 -16.95 -11.58 -8.87
CA ASP A 286 -18.05 -11.72 -7.91
C ASP A 286 -17.58 -11.72 -6.45
N GLN A 287 -16.30 -12.05 -6.21
CA GLN A 287 -15.73 -11.91 -4.88
C GLN A 287 -15.33 -10.46 -4.58
N LEU A 288 -15.12 -9.59 -5.59
CA LEU A 288 -14.60 -8.21 -5.42
C LEU A 288 -15.48 -7.33 -4.50
N SER A 289 -16.78 -7.59 -4.46
CA SER A 289 -17.73 -6.95 -3.53
C SER A 289 -17.48 -7.28 -2.05
N LYS A 290 -16.69 -8.32 -1.75
CA LYS A 290 -16.31 -8.75 -0.39
C LYS A 290 -14.90 -8.31 0.03
N PHE A 291 -14.22 -7.42 -0.72
CA PHE A 291 -12.78 -7.14 -0.50
C PHE A 291 -12.46 -6.13 0.59
N MET A 292 -13.45 -5.73 1.37
CA MET A 292 -13.25 -4.84 2.48
C MET A 292 -12.37 -5.51 3.54
N ARG A 293 -11.14 -5.01 3.63
CA ARG A 293 -10.05 -5.57 4.43
C ARG A 293 -9.78 -4.68 5.64
N LEU A 294 -9.79 -5.29 6.81
CA LEU A 294 -9.25 -4.71 8.03
C LEU A 294 -7.87 -5.31 8.28
N ILE A 295 -6.84 -4.47 8.34
CA ILE A 295 -5.49 -4.87 8.74
C ILE A 295 -5.21 -4.36 10.15
N LEU A 296 -4.71 -5.23 11.01
CA LEU A 296 -4.30 -4.90 12.36
C LEU A 296 -2.77 -4.96 12.44
N VAL A 297 -2.15 -3.82 12.78
CA VAL A 297 -0.69 -3.64 12.81
C VAL A 297 -0.29 -3.05 14.17
N ASN A 298 0.78 -3.58 14.78
CA ASN A 298 1.25 -3.10 16.09
C ASN A 298 2.77 -2.83 16.07
N LYS A 299 3.19 -1.79 15.36
CA LYS A 299 4.63 -1.48 15.21
C LYS A 299 5.37 -1.10 16.52
N SER A 300 4.70 -1.08 17.66
CA SER A 300 5.31 -0.71 18.94
C SER A 300 5.89 -1.92 19.70
N SER A 301 6.99 -1.66 20.40
CA SER A 301 7.49 -2.56 21.44
C SER A 301 6.61 -2.57 22.71
N GLU A 302 5.64 -1.66 22.81
CA GLU A 302 4.81 -1.44 23.99
C GLU A 302 3.58 -2.36 24.04
N GLY A 303 3.40 -3.18 23.00
CA GLY A 303 2.29 -4.11 22.87
C GLY A 303 1.05 -3.45 22.28
N TRP A 304 0.03 -4.26 21.99
CA TRP A 304 -1.20 -3.77 21.38
C TRP A 304 -1.93 -2.74 22.27
N PRO A 305 -2.67 -1.80 21.63
CA PRO A 305 -3.58 -0.90 22.34
C PRO A 305 -4.54 -1.66 23.25
N ASN A 306 -5.04 -0.97 24.29
CA ASN A 306 -6.09 -1.51 25.13
C ASN A 306 -7.34 -1.87 24.29
N SER A 307 -8.04 -2.93 24.67
CA SER A 307 -9.24 -3.45 24.00
C SER A 307 -10.29 -2.37 23.71
N LEU A 308 -10.43 -1.38 24.60
CA LEU A 308 -11.35 -0.26 24.41
C LEU A 308 -11.03 0.55 23.14
N ALA A 309 -9.75 0.81 22.86
CA ALA A 309 -9.31 1.56 21.69
C ALA A 309 -9.57 0.78 20.40
N ILE A 310 -9.21 -0.51 20.38
CA ILE A 310 -9.46 -1.40 19.21
C ILE A 310 -10.96 -1.46 18.91
N ASN A 311 -11.80 -1.63 19.92
CA ASN A 311 -13.26 -1.66 19.75
C ASN A 311 -13.79 -0.34 19.20
N LYS A 312 -13.25 0.80 19.67
CA LYS A 312 -13.58 2.14 19.18
C LYS A 312 -13.24 2.28 17.68
N TYR A 313 -12.04 1.85 17.27
CA TYR A 313 -11.61 1.87 15.87
C TYR A 313 -12.47 0.95 14.99
N ILE A 314 -12.67 -0.30 15.38
CA ILE A 314 -13.46 -1.27 14.62
C ILE A 314 -14.91 -0.80 14.48
N SER A 315 -15.50 -0.30 15.57
CA SER A 315 -16.87 0.23 15.54
C SER A 315 -16.98 1.40 14.55
N HIS A 316 -15.98 2.29 14.52
CA HIS A 316 -15.94 3.36 13.53
C HIS A 316 -15.81 2.82 12.10
N VAL A 317 -14.93 1.85 11.83
CA VAL A 317 -14.83 1.22 10.49
C VAL A 317 -16.17 0.60 10.08
N LEU A 318 -16.89 -0.03 11.01
CA LEU A 318 -18.20 -0.63 10.75
C LEU A 318 -19.28 0.40 10.39
N THR A 319 -19.14 1.67 10.80
CA THR A 319 -20.02 2.76 10.34
C THR A 319 -19.83 3.09 8.86
N VAL A 320 -18.62 2.88 8.33
CA VAL A 320 -18.26 3.16 6.93
C VAL A 320 -18.61 1.97 6.04
N THR A 321 -18.27 0.76 6.49
CA THR A 321 -18.30 -0.44 5.64
C THR A 321 -18.45 -1.73 6.44
N GLN A 322 -18.97 -2.79 5.82
CA GLN A 322 -18.85 -4.15 6.35
C GLN A 322 -17.43 -4.67 6.12
N ILE A 323 -16.95 -5.50 7.04
CA ILE A 323 -15.63 -6.13 6.98
C ILE A 323 -15.85 -7.63 6.76
N HIS A 324 -15.33 -8.14 5.65
CA HIS A 324 -15.41 -9.57 5.31
C HIS A 324 -14.04 -10.25 5.38
N HIS A 325 -12.96 -9.47 5.38
CA HIS A 325 -11.61 -9.96 5.51
C HIS A 325 -10.84 -9.22 6.61
N MET A 326 -10.19 -9.98 7.48
CA MET A 326 -9.31 -9.47 8.53
C MET A 326 -7.93 -10.08 8.38
N GLU A 327 -6.90 -9.25 8.54
CA GLU A 327 -5.49 -9.66 8.57
C GLU A 327 -4.82 -9.09 9.82
N THR A 328 -3.99 -9.90 10.49
CA THR A 328 -3.04 -9.42 11.50
C THR A 328 -1.62 -9.52 10.94
N GLN A 329 -0.77 -8.54 11.23
CA GLN A 329 0.64 -8.56 10.80
C GLN A 329 1.62 -9.01 11.90
N GLU A 330 1.10 -9.32 13.09
CA GLU A 330 1.91 -9.63 14.27
C GLU A 330 1.27 -10.72 15.15
N HIS A 331 2.04 -11.16 16.15
CA HIS A 331 1.57 -12.07 17.19
C HIS A 331 0.31 -11.53 17.87
N PHE A 332 -0.73 -12.34 17.85
CA PHE A 332 -2.04 -12.02 18.35
C PHE A 332 -2.40 -12.93 19.53
N SER A 333 -2.99 -12.39 20.59
CA SER A 333 -3.50 -13.24 21.68
C SER A 333 -4.92 -13.70 21.35
N ILE A 334 -5.27 -14.90 21.81
CA ILE A 334 -6.63 -15.43 21.62
C ILE A 334 -7.70 -14.55 22.27
N GLY A 335 -7.42 -13.96 23.43
CA GLY A 335 -8.34 -13.03 24.09
C GLY A 335 -8.68 -11.81 23.21
N LYS A 336 -7.69 -11.25 22.52
CA LYS A 336 -7.92 -10.15 21.56
C LYS A 336 -8.65 -10.61 20.31
N LEU A 337 -8.32 -11.80 19.81
CA LEU A 337 -9.03 -12.36 18.64
C LEU A 337 -10.52 -12.51 18.95
N ARG A 338 -10.84 -13.03 20.13
CA ARG A 338 -12.22 -13.15 20.64
C ARG A 338 -12.94 -11.81 20.61
N GLU A 339 -12.37 -10.79 21.25
CA GLU A 339 -12.96 -9.45 21.34
C GLU A 339 -13.25 -8.83 19.97
N ILE A 340 -12.36 -9.06 19.00
CA ILE A 340 -12.54 -8.55 17.64
C ILE A 340 -13.60 -9.33 16.87
N LEU A 341 -13.60 -10.66 17.00
CA LEU A 341 -14.60 -11.51 16.33
C LEU A 341 -16.02 -11.24 16.84
N ASP A 342 -16.18 -10.83 18.09
CA ASP A 342 -17.45 -10.36 18.64
C ASP A 342 -18.03 -9.16 17.89
N LEU A 343 -17.16 -8.30 17.34
CA LEU A 343 -17.55 -7.11 16.58
C LEU A 343 -17.79 -7.41 15.08
N LEU A 344 -17.19 -8.49 14.56
CA LEU A 344 -17.13 -8.78 13.12
C LEU A 344 -18.00 -9.98 12.73
N SER A 345 -19.32 -9.83 12.81
CA SER A 345 -20.28 -10.93 12.55
C SER A 345 -20.27 -11.46 11.11
N GLU A 346 -19.93 -10.63 10.13
CA GLU A 346 -19.95 -10.97 8.70
C GLU A 346 -18.58 -11.41 8.15
N LEU A 347 -17.61 -11.65 9.05
CA LEU A 347 -16.26 -12.03 8.64
C LEU A 347 -16.25 -13.40 7.93
N ASP A 348 -15.69 -13.44 6.72
CA ASP A 348 -15.59 -14.63 5.87
C ASP A 348 -14.15 -15.16 5.77
N THR A 349 -13.17 -14.25 5.74
CA THR A 349 -11.75 -14.58 5.61
C THR A 349 -10.94 -14.03 6.77
N LEU A 350 -10.22 -14.90 7.46
CA LEU A 350 -9.36 -14.56 8.58
C LEU A 350 -7.90 -14.95 8.26
N GLN A 351 -7.00 -13.98 8.32
CA GLN A 351 -5.55 -14.19 8.18
C GLN A 351 -4.87 -13.73 9.46
N ILE A 352 -4.14 -14.65 10.09
CA ILE A 352 -3.45 -14.42 11.36
C ILE A 352 -1.97 -14.63 11.11
N PHE A 353 -1.16 -13.63 11.45
CA PHE A 353 0.30 -13.78 11.37
C PHE A 353 0.78 -14.88 12.31
N SER A 354 0.44 -14.78 13.59
CA SER A 354 0.73 -15.81 14.59
C SER A 354 -0.27 -15.70 15.73
N LEU A 355 -0.67 -16.84 16.30
CA LEU A 355 -1.55 -16.90 17.45
C LEU A 355 -0.74 -17.27 18.70
N SER A 356 -1.06 -16.66 19.84
CA SER A 356 -0.46 -16.99 21.13
C SER A 356 -1.54 -17.38 22.12
N PHE A 357 -1.34 -18.54 22.73
CA PHE A 357 -2.11 -19.00 23.88
C PHE A 357 -1.43 -18.43 25.13
N SER A 358 -2.15 -17.65 25.92
CA SER A 358 -1.60 -17.04 27.14
C SER A 358 -1.26 -18.12 28.16
N GLN A 359 0.04 -18.43 28.31
CA GLN A 359 0.77 -19.15 29.39
C GLN A 359 0.19 -20.44 30.04
N SER A 360 -1.08 -20.78 29.89
CA SER A 360 -1.64 -22.09 30.19
C SER A 360 -2.05 -22.75 28.89
N THR A 361 -1.56 -23.97 28.68
CA THR A 361 -1.92 -24.90 27.59
C THR A 361 -3.41 -25.27 27.54
N TYR A 362 -4.24 -24.69 28.42
CA TYR A 362 -5.66 -24.92 28.50
C TYR A 362 -6.36 -23.58 28.68
N LEU A 363 -7.23 -23.25 27.74
CA LEU A 363 -8.27 -22.26 27.95
C LEU A 363 -9.17 -22.74 29.09
N SER A 364 -9.66 -21.80 29.87
CA SER A 364 -10.72 -22.10 30.83
C SER A 364 -11.95 -22.65 30.11
N ARG A 365 -12.75 -23.45 30.80
CA ARG A 365 -13.99 -23.99 30.25
C ARG A 365 -14.94 -22.88 29.77
N GLU A 366 -14.97 -21.76 30.49
CA GLU A 366 -15.75 -20.57 30.15
C GLU A 366 -15.27 -19.95 28.84
N GLU A 367 -13.96 -19.79 28.65
CA GLU A 367 -13.40 -19.32 27.37
C GLU A 367 -13.72 -20.26 26.20
N ILE A 368 -13.71 -21.58 26.43
CA ILE A 368 -14.09 -22.56 25.39
C ILE A 368 -15.58 -22.42 25.05
N GLU A 369 -16.46 -22.34 26.04
CA GLU A 369 -17.91 -22.19 25.82
C GLU A 369 -18.23 -20.88 25.10
N ASP A 370 -17.56 -19.78 25.46
CA ASP A 370 -17.67 -18.49 24.78
C ASP A 370 -17.18 -18.55 23.33
N LEU A 371 -16.02 -19.16 23.09
CA LEU A 371 -15.47 -19.29 21.74
C LEU A 371 -16.31 -20.21 20.86
N LEU A 372 -16.90 -21.26 21.43
CA LEU A 372 -17.90 -22.08 20.75
C LEU A 372 -19.16 -21.27 20.45
N PHE A 373 -19.58 -20.37 21.32
CA PHE A 373 -20.68 -19.45 21.00
C PHE A 373 -20.31 -18.50 19.84
N LEU A 374 -19.09 -17.94 19.82
CA LEU A 374 -18.60 -17.15 18.68
C LEU A 374 -18.53 -17.95 17.40
N SER A 375 -18.17 -19.24 17.48
CA SER A 375 -18.15 -20.17 16.34
C SER A 375 -19.48 -20.24 15.61
N THR A 376 -20.60 -20.08 16.33
CA THR A 376 -21.94 -20.14 15.75
C THR A 376 -22.32 -18.85 15.01
N LYS A 377 -21.71 -17.72 15.39
CA LYS A 377 -22.01 -16.40 14.84
C LYS A 377 -21.16 -16.07 13.62
N ASN A 378 -19.91 -16.51 13.59
CA ASN A 378 -19.00 -16.14 12.51
C ASN A 378 -19.31 -16.92 11.21
N GLN A 379 -18.94 -16.32 10.09
CA GLN A 379 -19.15 -16.85 8.74
C GLN A 379 -17.82 -17.27 8.12
N ILE A 380 -16.79 -17.52 8.93
CA ILE A 380 -15.43 -17.70 8.44
C ILE A 380 -15.34 -19.01 7.66
N THR A 381 -15.09 -18.88 6.36
CA THR A 381 -14.89 -20.01 5.46
C THR A 381 -13.44 -20.19 5.06
N LYS A 382 -12.63 -19.12 5.15
CA LYS A 382 -11.21 -19.12 4.79
C LYS A 382 -10.36 -18.69 5.98
N LEU A 383 -9.38 -19.51 6.32
CA LEU A 383 -8.43 -19.24 7.39
C LEU A 383 -7.00 -19.39 6.87
N CYS A 384 -6.15 -18.42 7.17
CA CYS A 384 -4.73 -18.44 6.90
C CYS A 384 -3.93 -18.18 8.17
N LEU A 385 -2.94 -19.02 8.46
CA LEU A 385 -2.01 -18.85 9.57
C LEU A 385 -0.58 -18.78 9.02
N GLU A 386 0.05 -17.61 9.13
CA GLU A 386 1.37 -17.36 8.51
C GLU A 386 2.55 -17.95 9.29
N ILE A 387 2.38 -18.12 10.59
CA ILE A 387 3.40 -18.71 11.46
C ILE A 387 2.69 -19.63 12.43
N ILE A 388 2.94 -20.93 12.27
CA ILE A 388 2.60 -21.93 13.25
C ILE A 388 3.75 -22.10 14.22
N ILE A 389 3.44 -21.99 15.51
CA ILE A 389 4.37 -22.37 16.57
C ILE A 389 4.07 -23.81 17.01
N LEU A 390 2.79 -24.17 17.14
CA LEU A 390 2.33 -25.45 17.67
C LEU A 390 1.17 -26.03 16.83
N ILE A 391 1.08 -27.35 16.70
CA ILE A 391 -0.03 -27.99 15.97
C ILE A 391 -1.38 -27.76 16.65
N GLU A 392 -1.35 -27.63 17.98
CA GLU A 392 -2.49 -27.33 18.83
C GLU A 392 -3.20 -26.03 18.42
N GLU A 393 -2.46 -25.06 17.87
CA GLU A 393 -3.03 -23.80 17.36
C GLU A 393 -3.98 -24.07 16.20
N VAL A 394 -3.62 -24.98 15.30
CA VAL A 394 -4.46 -25.35 14.16
C VAL A 394 -5.67 -26.14 14.59
N TYR A 395 -5.50 -27.10 15.50
CA TYR A 395 -6.62 -27.88 16.04
C TYR A 395 -7.67 -26.99 16.69
N PHE A 396 -7.19 -26.04 17.47
CA PHE A 396 -7.99 -25.04 18.11
C PHE A 396 -8.77 -24.18 17.11
N LEU A 397 -8.12 -23.72 16.04
CA LEU A 397 -8.78 -22.92 15.00
C LEU A 397 -9.83 -23.74 14.21
N ILE A 398 -9.54 -25.01 13.89
CA ILE A 398 -10.51 -25.95 13.29
C ILE A 398 -11.72 -26.15 14.21
N GLU A 399 -11.54 -26.05 15.53
CA GLU A 399 -12.63 -26.16 16.49
C GLU A 399 -13.55 -24.95 16.53
N ILE A 400 -12.98 -23.76 16.50
CA ILE A 400 -13.73 -22.51 16.66
C ILE A 400 -14.34 -22.02 15.36
N PHE A 401 -13.89 -22.56 14.23
CA PHE A 401 -14.38 -22.15 12.92
C PHE A 401 -14.89 -23.37 12.15
N PRO A 402 -16.06 -23.92 12.54
CA PRO A 402 -16.60 -25.15 11.96
C PRO A 402 -17.00 -25.02 10.48
N ARG A 403 -17.00 -23.80 9.93
CA ARG A 403 -17.34 -23.51 8.53
C ARG A 403 -16.13 -23.38 7.61
N ILE A 404 -14.90 -23.53 8.14
CA ILE A 404 -13.69 -23.44 7.32
C ILE A 404 -13.74 -24.51 6.24
N ASN A 405 -13.77 -24.03 4.99
CA ASN A 405 -13.60 -24.85 3.80
C ASN A 405 -12.22 -24.68 3.17
N HIS A 406 -11.48 -23.64 3.54
CA HIS A 406 -10.14 -23.35 3.10
C HIS A 406 -9.22 -23.06 4.29
N LEU A 407 -8.24 -23.94 4.53
CA LEU A 407 -7.22 -23.73 5.55
C LEU A 407 -5.86 -23.60 4.89
N GLN A 408 -5.14 -22.54 5.23
CA GLN A 408 -3.78 -22.33 4.79
C GLN A 408 -2.85 -22.15 5.98
N VAL A 409 -1.69 -22.78 5.89
CA VAL A 409 -0.69 -22.79 6.94
C VAL A 409 0.71 -22.59 6.34
N ASN A 410 1.48 -21.67 6.90
CA ASN A 410 2.88 -21.53 6.53
C ASN A 410 3.77 -22.22 7.58
N PHE A 411 4.67 -23.09 7.12
CA PHE A 411 5.53 -23.89 7.99
C PHE A 411 6.82 -23.19 8.39
N ILE A 412 7.17 -23.29 9.68
CA ILE A 412 8.54 -23.05 10.16
C ILE A 412 9.37 -24.31 9.87
N HIS A 413 10.65 -24.13 9.48
CA HIS A 413 11.53 -25.13 8.87
C HIS A 413 11.89 -26.39 9.70
N SER A 414 11.29 -26.61 10.87
CA SER A 414 11.62 -27.72 11.79
C SER A 414 10.54 -28.79 11.94
N MET A 415 9.35 -28.60 11.39
CA MET A 415 8.23 -29.53 11.58
C MET A 415 8.15 -30.55 10.43
N ASP A 416 7.95 -31.83 10.78
CA ASP A 416 7.73 -32.91 9.81
C ASP A 416 6.36 -32.72 9.14
N VAL A 417 6.39 -32.40 7.84
CA VAL A 417 5.19 -32.11 7.02
C VAL A 417 4.27 -33.34 6.95
N GLU A 418 4.83 -34.56 6.88
CA GLU A 418 4.02 -35.78 6.86
C GLU A 418 3.27 -35.94 8.18
N LEU A 419 3.97 -35.79 9.31
CA LEU A 419 3.36 -35.84 10.63
C LEU A 419 2.29 -34.75 10.78
N PHE A 420 2.56 -33.52 10.35
CA PHE A 420 1.62 -32.42 10.43
C PHE A 420 0.33 -32.68 9.64
N VAL A 421 0.46 -33.09 8.37
CA VAL A 421 -0.70 -33.38 7.50
C VAL A 421 -1.48 -34.56 8.09
N ARG A 422 -0.80 -35.62 8.53
CA ARG A 422 -1.43 -36.76 9.23
C ARG A 422 -2.31 -36.29 10.37
N LEU A 423 -1.73 -35.47 11.24
CA LEU A 423 -2.35 -34.95 12.46
C LEU A 423 -3.59 -34.09 12.16
N ILE A 424 -3.52 -33.17 11.19
CA ILE A 424 -4.68 -32.37 10.76
C ILE A 424 -5.79 -33.25 10.18
N LEU A 425 -5.45 -34.18 9.29
CA LEU A 425 -6.44 -35.03 8.64
C LEU A 425 -7.14 -35.96 9.64
N ILE A 426 -6.42 -36.49 10.63
CA ILE A 426 -7.01 -37.22 11.76
C ILE A 426 -8.02 -36.34 12.49
N GLN A 427 -7.65 -35.10 12.81
CA GLN A 427 -8.54 -34.18 13.53
C GLN A 427 -9.83 -33.86 12.75
N ILE A 428 -9.70 -33.64 11.44
CA ILE A 428 -10.84 -33.41 10.54
C ILE A 428 -11.74 -34.65 10.48
N LYS A 429 -11.15 -35.84 10.36
CA LYS A 429 -11.86 -37.12 10.30
C LYS A 429 -12.62 -37.41 11.59
N ILE A 430 -12.05 -37.12 12.76
CA ILE A 430 -12.72 -37.24 14.05
C ILE A 430 -13.99 -36.38 14.09
N LYS A 431 -13.94 -35.16 13.53
CA LYS A 431 -15.08 -34.24 13.48
C LYS A 431 -16.14 -34.56 12.43
N SER A 432 -16.14 -35.76 11.83
CA SER A 432 -17.20 -36.37 11.01
C SER A 432 -18.17 -35.34 10.38
N ASN A 433 -17.90 -34.93 9.13
CA ASN A 433 -18.60 -33.87 8.35
C ASN A 433 -18.00 -32.46 8.42
N HIS A 434 -16.73 -32.29 8.80
CA HIS A 434 -16.08 -30.98 8.68
C HIS A 434 -16.00 -30.54 7.20
N PRO A 435 -16.35 -29.28 6.85
CA PRO A 435 -16.48 -28.83 5.47
C PRO A 435 -15.15 -28.49 4.79
N LEU A 436 -14.00 -28.95 5.32
CA LEU A 436 -12.70 -28.58 4.76
C LEU A 436 -12.54 -29.18 3.36
N ARG A 437 -12.35 -28.32 2.37
CA ARG A 437 -12.19 -28.71 0.95
C ARG A 437 -10.77 -28.47 0.43
N LEU A 438 -10.09 -27.47 0.98
CA LEU A 438 -8.75 -27.12 0.57
C LEU A 438 -7.86 -26.93 1.79
N LEU A 439 -6.77 -27.71 1.85
CA LEU A 439 -5.69 -27.59 2.81
C LEU A 439 -4.44 -27.20 2.03
N CYS A 440 -3.92 -26.00 2.28
CA CYS A 440 -2.71 -25.49 1.67
C CYS A 440 -1.62 -25.35 2.72
N PHE A 441 -0.40 -25.69 2.34
CA PHE A 441 0.74 -25.40 3.19
C PHE A 441 1.98 -25.01 2.41
N CYS A 442 2.72 -24.03 2.94
CA CYS A 442 3.94 -23.51 2.34
C CYS A 442 5.15 -24.14 3.04
N VAL A 443 6.00 -24.80 2.26
CA VAL A 443 7.24 -25.43 2.72
C VAL A 443 8.41 -24.91 1.88
N ALA A 444 9.61 -24.84 2.47
CA ALA A 444 10.78 -24.24 1.80
C ALA A 444 11.23 -24.99 0.54
N ALA A 445 10.99 -26.31 0.49
CA ALA A 445 11.28 -27.15 -0.66
C ALA A 445 10.15 -28.18 -0.81
N ALA A 446 9.18 -27.90 -1.67
CA ALA A 446 8.21 -28.88 -2.11
C ALA A 446 8.70 -29.53 -3.41
N ASP A 447 8.75 -30.85 -3.44
CA ASP A 447 9.00 -31.63 -4.64
C ASP A 447 7.92 -32.71 -4.83
N ASP A 448 7.95 -33.35 -6.01
CA ASP A 448 7.00 -34.41 -6.35
C ASP A 448 7.17 -35.64 -5.45
N GLU A 449 8.37 -35.86 -4.88
CA GLU A 449 8.63 -36.97 -3.96
C GLU A 449 7.86 -36.76 -2.64
N MET A 450 7.89 -35.55 -2.09
CA MET A 450 7.12 -35.18 -0.90
C MET A 450 5.62 -35.34 -1.15
N VAL A 451 5.11 -34.88 -2.30
CA VAL A 451 3.69 -35.08 -2.67
C VAL A 451 3.34 -36.57 -2.71
N HIS A 452 4.17 -37.38 -3.37
CA HIS A 452 3.94 -38.82 -3.45
C HIS A 452 3.95 -39.51 -2.07
N LYS A 453 4.84 -39.08 -1.16
CA LYS A 453 4.87 -39.59 0.23
C LYS A 453 3.58 -39.26 0.97
N LEU A 454 3.08 -38.03 0.85
CA LEU A 454 1.82 -37.61 1.46
C LEU A 454 0.63 -38.39 0.90
N GLU A 455 0.55 -38.54 -0.43
CA GLU A 455 -0.51 -39.34 -1.08
C GLU A 455 -0.50 -40.79 -0.58
N LYS A 456 0.68 -41.39 -0.48
CA LYS A 456 0.85 -42.76 0.02
C LYS A 456 0.40 -42.88 1.48
N MET A 457 0.80 -41.95 2.34
CA MET A 457 0.36 -41.91 3.74
C MET A 457 -1.17 -41.79 3.85
N ILE A 458 -1.78 -40.85 3.14
CA ILE A 458 -3.24 -40.62 3.16
C ILE A 458 -3.99 -41.89 2.76
N ASN A 459 -3.52 -42.58 1.72
CA ASN A 459 -4.13 -43.81 1.21
C ASN A 459 -3.96 -45.00 2.16
N ILE A 460 -2.75 -45.22 2.70
CA ILE A 460 -2.46 -46.35 3.61
C ILE A 460 -3.28 -46.23 4.91
N GLU A 461 -3.37 -45.02 5.45
CA GLU A 461 -4.08 -44.74 6.70
C GLU A 461 -5.57 -44.45 6.50
N ASN A 462 -6.04 -44.46 5.25
CA ASN A 462 -7.41 -44.18 4.85
C ASN A 462 -7.92 -42.86 5.48
N LEU A 463 -7.12 -41.80 5.39
CA LEU A 463 -7.42 -40.51 6.02
C LEU A 463 -8.48 -39.72 5.23
N LEU A 464 -8.50 -39.86 3.90
CA LEU A 464 -9.45 -39.24 2.98
C LEU A 464 -9.86 -40.23 1.87
N VAL A 465 -11.08 -40.08 1.35
CA VAL A 465 -11.63 -40.96 0.30
C VAL A 465 -11.45 -40.35 -1.10
N ASP A 466 -11.58 -39.04 -1.25
CA ASP A 466 -11.43 -38.31 -2.52
C ASP A 466 -10.54 -37.08 -2.30
N PHE A 467 -9.33 -37.09 -2.85
CA PHE A 467 -8.40 -35.97 -2.73
C PHE A 467 -7.50 -35.84 -3.97
N TYR A 468 -6.95 -34.64 -4.16
CA TYR A 468 -5.95 -34.34 -5.17
C TYR A 468 -4.87 -33.46 -4.55
N SER A 469 -3.61 -33.75 -4.86
CA SER A 469 -2.44 -33.00 -4.40
C SER A 469 -1.65 -32.44 -5.58
N GLN A 470 -1.15 -31.22 -5.42
CA GLN A 470 -0.39 -30.52 -6.44
C GLN A 470 0.64 -29.58 -5.79
N THR A 471 1.84 -29.55 -6.36
CA THR A 471 2.83 -28.51 -6.07
C THR A 471 2.51 -27.25 -6.87
N CYS A 472 2.61 -26.10 -6.22
CA CYS A 472 2.61 -24.80 -6.89
C CYS A 472 4.00 -24.19 -6.71
N ASN A 473 4.77 -24.12 -7.79
CA ASN A 473 6.02 -23.36 -7.78
C ASN A 473 5.66 -21.86 -7.82
N GLU A 474 6.19 -21.12 -6.84
CA GLU A 474 6.19 -19.65 -6.83
C GLU A 474 7.20 -19.08 -7.83
#